data_AF-A0A7Y5UW14-F1
#
_entry.id   AF-A0A7Y5UW14-F1
#
_cell.length_a   1.000
_cell.length_b   1.000
_cell.length_c   1.000
_cell.angle_alpha   90.00
_cell.angle_beta   90.00
_cell.angle_gamma   90.00
#
_symmetry.space_group_name_H-M   'P 1'
#
loop_
_entity.id
_entity.type
_entity.pdbx_description
1 polymer ?
#
loop_
_entity_poly.entity_id
_entity_poly.type
_entity_poly.pdbx_seq_one_letter_code
_entity_poly.pdbx_strand_id
1 'polypeptide(L)'
;MQVQPCNTYAARPAGTSLYRVGQSVFKIYYVDIYGRQHPERFEWDRGELSRETVAQRLAEQELAGVGFVVAFPHIVKVFRYAPEAEILVFVRAFRPADGTEIPLARGEGYVEFACLAEALIAADEYRAWAAAKSVEAYLDSWSDWADAPIVDHAKLRRYFAPGE
;
A
#
# COMPACT_ATOMS: atom_id res chain seq x y z
N MET A 1 -5.59 -27.87 -1.20
CA MET A 1 -4.97 -26.52 -1.12
C MET A 1 -3.92 -26.54 -0.03
N GLN A 2 -2.66 -26.24 -0.33
CA GLN A 2 -1.62 -26.11 0.69
C GLN A 2 -1.64 -24.68 1.24
N VAL A 3 -1.97 -24.50 2.51
CA VAL A 3 -2.01 -23.17 3.14
C VAL A 3 -0.68 -22.89 3.82
N GLN A 4 0.06 -21.90 3.33
CA GLN A 4 1.23 -21.40 4.04
C GLN A 4 0.79 -20.54 5.24
N PRO A 5 1.39 -20.72 6.43
CA PRO A 5 1.15 -19.81 7.55
C PRO A 5 1.55 -18.39 7.13
N CYS A 6 0.66 -17.42 7.31
CA CYS A 6 1.08 -16.03 7.16
C CYS A 6 1.87 -15.62 8.41
N ASN A 7 2.90 -14.79 8.23
CA ASN A 7 3.58 -14.18 9.36
C ASN A 7 2.59 -13.32 10.14
N THR A 8 2.83 -13.17 11.45
CA THR A 8 2.14 -12.14 12.23
C THR A 8 2.24 -10.80 11.50
N TYR A 9 1.13 -10.09 11.47
CA TYR A 9 1.02 -8.82 10.77
C TYR A 9 0.31 -7.85 11.71
N ALA A 10 1.00 -6.76 12.00
CA ALA A 10 0.43 -5.57 12.57
C ALA A 10 1.10 -4.39 11.88
N ALA A 11 0.31 -3.41 11.47
CA ALA A 11 0.80 -2.27 10.71
C ALA A 11 0.27 -0.97 11.28
N ARG A 12 1.12 0.06 11.26
CA ARG A 12 0.82 1.39 11.79
C ARG A 12 1.24 2.49 10.81
N PRO A 13 0.63 3.67 10.87
CA PRO A 13 1.11 4.85 10.14
C PRO A 13 2.55 5.20 10.54
N ALA A 14 3.37 5.53 9.55
CA ALA A 14 4.75 6.01 9.72
C ALA A 14 4.96 7.40 9.10
N GLY A 15 3.86 8.13 8.89
CA GLY A 15 3.83 9.47 8.31
C GLY A 15 3.20 9.52 6.92
N THR A 16 3.10 10.74 6.40
CA THR A 16 2.53 11.02 5.08
C THR A 16 3.35 12.07 4.35
N SER A 17 3.26 12.10 3.02
CA SER A 17 3.79 13.19 2.20
C SER A 17 2.95 13.35 0.94
N LEU A 18 3.02 14.52 0.31
CA LEU A 18 2.37 14.78 -0.97
C LEU A 18 3.42 14.79 -2.07
N TYR A 19 3.25 13.94 -3.08
CA TYR A 19 4.05 13.96 -4.30
C TYR A 19 3.28 14.66 -5.41
N ARG A 20 3.90 15.66 -6.05
CA ARG A 20 3.32 16.42 -7.16
C ARG A 20 4.36 16.71 -8.22
N VAL A 21 4.06 16.35 -9.47
CA VAL A 21 4.86 16.70 -10.65
C VAL A 21 3.91 17.06 -11.78
N GLY A 22 3.95 18.32 -12.23
CA GLY A 22 2.98 18.84 -13.20
C GLY A 22 1.54 18.70 -12.67
N GLN A 23 0.68 18.03 -13.45
CA GLN A 23 -0.70 17.73 -13.06
C GLN A 23 -0.85 16.40 -12.31
N SER A 24 0.21 15.59 -12.25
CA SER A 24 0.19 14.36 -11.47
C SER A 24 0.32 14.65 -9.98
N VAL A 25 -0.52 14.01 -9.17
CA VAL A 25 -0.50 14.19 -7.71
C VAL A 25 -0.90 12.92 -6.98
N PHE A 26 -0.08 12.52 -6.02
CA PHE A 26 -0.28 11.32 -5.23
C PHE A 26 -0.06 11.62 -3.75
N LYS A 27 -1.03 11.23 -2.92
CA LYS A 27 -0.83 11.14 -1.47
C LYS A 27 0.04 9.93 -1.15
N ILE A 28 1.09 10.07 -0.36
CA ILE A 28 1.93 8.97 0.06
C ILE A 28 1.65 8.66 1.53
N TYR A 29 1.28 7.41 1.79
CA TYR A 29 1.14 6.83 3.11
C TYR A 29 2.35 5.94 3.40
N TYR A 30 3.18 6.34 4.36
CA TYR A 30 4.27 5.50 4.84
C TYR A 30 3.73 4.57 5.92
N VAL A 31 4.06 3.29 5.81
CA VAL A 31 3.53 2.24 6.67
C VAL A 31 4.64 1.37 7.22
N ASP A 32 4.63 1.18 8.53
CA ASP A 32 5.46 0.18 9.21
C ASP A 32 4.68 -1.13 9.34
N ILE A 33 5.36 -2.27 9.20
CA ILE A 33 4.89 -3.54 9.75
C ILE A 33 5.75 -3.87 10.97
N TYR A 34 5.15 -3.94 12.15
CA TYR A 34 5.85 -4.13 13.41
C TYR A 34 5.60 -5.53 14.01
N GLY A 35 6.42 -5.91 14.99
CA GLY A 35 6.32 -7.21 15.67
C GLY A 35 6.80 -8.41 14.85
N ARG A 36 7.45 -8.16 13.70
CA ARG A 36 8.09 -9.20 12.87
C ARG A 36 9.54 -9.41 13.26
N GLN A 37 10.07 -10.58 12.89
CA GLN A 37 11.52 -10.79 12.81
C GLN A 37 12.07 -9.85 11.72
N HIS A 38 13.31 -9.36 11.91
CA HIS A 38 13.97 -8.43 11.00
C HIS A 38 13.23 -7.09 10.81
N PRO A 39 12.98 -6.33 11.90
CA PRO A 39 12.23 -5.07 11.82
C PRO A 39 12.87 -4.03 10.88
N GLU A 40 14.18 -4.08 10.63
CA GLU A 40 14.90 -3.25 9.67
C GLU A 40 14.37 -3.37 8.22
N ARG A 41 13.66 -4.46 7.90
CA ARG A 41 13.04 -4.68 6.60
C ARG A 41 11.61 -4.12 6.49
N PHE A 42 11.01 -3.75 7.61
CA PHE A 42 9.57 -3.53 7.72
C PHE A 42 9.19 -2.24 8.44
N GLU A 43 10.09 -1.65 9.22
CA GLU A 43 9.90 -0.38 9.93
C GLU A 43 10.87 0.67 9.37
N TRP A 44 10.35 1.82 8.94
CA TRP A 44 11.13 2.88 8.28
C TRP A 44 12.29 3.38 9.15
N ASP A 45 12.04 3.60 10.44
CA ASP A 45 13.05 4.17 11.36
C ASP A 45 14.11 3.14 11.82
N ARG A 46 14.02 1.90 11.33
CA ARG A 46 14.97 0.83 11.64
C ARG A 46 15.73 0.33 10.42
N GLY A 47 15.33 0.76 9.22
CA GLY A 47 15.95 0.37 7.96
C GLY A 47 16.96 1.40 7.45
N GLU A 48 17.62 1.06 6.35
CA GLU A 48 18.55 1.96 5.64
C GLU A 48 17.85 2.86 4.62
N LEU A 49 16.67 2.45 4.15
CA LEU A 49 15.89 3.20 3.16
C LEU A 49 15.10 4.31 3.84
N SER A 50 15.23 5.54 3.33
CA SER A 50 14.44 6.67 3.82
C SER A 50 13.13 6.85 3.06
N ARG A 51 12.20 7.55 3.70
CA ARG A 51 10.90 7.90 3.11
C ARG A 51 11.05 8.85 1.90
N GLU A 52 12.09 9.67 1.91
CA GLU A 52 12.46 10.58 0.82
C GLU A 52 12.94 9.80 -0.41
N THR A 53 13.66 8.69 -0.22
CA THR A 53 14.06 7.80 -1.33
C THR A 53 12.83 7.30 -2.09
N VAL A 54 11.74 6.96 -1.42
CA VAL A 54 10.49 6.54 -2.09
C VAL A 54 9.95 7.64 -3.00
N ALA A 55 9.87 8.87 -2.51
CA ALA A 55 9.37 9.99 -3.31
C ALA A 55 10.25 10.26 -4.54
N GLN A 56 11.58 10.14 -4.40
CA GLN A 56 12.52 10.23 -5.52
C GLN A 56 12.33 9.10 -6.52
N ARG A 57 12.22 7.84 -6.07
CA ARG A 57 11.98 6.68 -6.96
C ARG A 57 10.67 6.79 -7.71
N LEU A 58 9.60 7.27 -7.05
CA LEU A 58 8.32 7.51 -7.71
C LEU A 58 8.42 8.59 -8.79
N ALA A 59 9.27 9.61 -8.59
CA ALA A 59 9.54 10.62 -9.61
C ALA A 59 10.20 10.05 -10.86
N GLU A 60 11.10 9.08 -10.69
CA GLU A 60 11.77 8.36 -11.78
C GLU A 60 10.82 7.46 -12.58
N GLN A 61 9.65 7.08 -12.02
CA GLN A 61 8.66 6.22 -12.70
C GLN A 61 7.72 6.97 -13.67
N GLU A 62 7.88 8.28 -13.83
CA GLU A 62 7.04 9.11 -14.71
C GLU A 62 5.53 8.90 -14.50
N LEU A 63 5.10 8.77 -13.24
CA LEU A 63 3.71 8.47 -12.91
C LEU A 63 2.77 9.60 -13.37
N ALA A 64 1.87 9.26 -14.30
CA ALA A 64 0.81 10.14 -14.77
C ALA A 64 -0.50 9.86 -14.04
N GLY A 65 -1.11 10.88 -13.42
CA GLY A 65 -2.48 10.83 -12.89
C GLY A 65 -2.64 11.28 -11.44
N VAL A 66 -3.83 10.99 -10.87
CA VAL A 66 -4.19 11.28 -9.49
C VAL A 66 -4.39 9.98 -8.71
N GLY A 67 -3.96 9.94 -7.46
CA GLY A 67 -4.23 8.81 -6.60
C GLY A 67 -3.52 8.85 -5.27
N PHE A 68 -3.10 7.69 -4.80
CA PHE A 68 -2.38 7.52 -3.55
C PHE A 68 -1.36 6.39 -3.66
N VAL A 69 -0.43 6.36 -2.71
CA VAL A 69 0.66 5.40 -2.63
C VAL A 69 0.69 4.85 -1.22
N VAL A 70 0.83 3.53 -1.10
CA VAL A 70 1.12 2.89 0.18
C VAL A 70 2.56 2.37 0.12
N ALA A 71 3.41 2.91 0.98
CA ALA A 71 4.85 2.67 0.98
C ALA A 71 5.26 1.95 2.26
N PHE A 72 5.65 0.69 2.12
CA PHE A 72 6.39 -0.06 3.13
C PHE A 72 7.88 -0.07 2.77
N PRO A 73 8.80 -0.28 3.74
CA PRO A 73 10.23 -0.33 3.44
C PRO A 73 10.64 -1.43 2.43
N HIS A 74 9.81 -2.45 2.24
CA HIS A 74 10.08 -3.58 1.35
C HIS A 74 9.25 -3.56 0.05
N ILE A 75 8.18 -2.77 -0.03
CA ILE A 75 7.29 -2.69 -1.20
C ILE A 75 6.54 -1.36 -1.23
N VAL A 76 6.45 -0.74 -2.41
CA VAL A 76 5.59 0.41 -2.67
C VAL A 76 4.47 -0.02 -3.60
N LYS A 77 3.23 0.32 -3.30
CA LYS A 77 2.10 0.19 -4.22
C LYS A 77 1.54 1.54 -4.60
N VAL A 78 1.44 1.79 -5.90
CA VAL A 78 0.85 3.00 -6.47
C VAL A 78 -0.56 2.69 -6.91
N PHE A 79 -1.52 3.41 -6.33
CA PHE A 79 -2.94 3.32 -6.62
C PHE A 79 -3.34 4.57 -7.39
N ARG A 80 -3.76 4.42 -8.64
CA ARG A 80 -4.11 5.51 -9.54
C ARG A 80 -5.58 5.41 -9.96
N TYR A 81 -6.35 6.49 -9.85
CA TYR A 81 -7.69 6.53 -10.43
C TYR A 81 -7.62 6.34 -11.94
N ALA A 82 -8.50 5.47 -12.47
CA ALA A 82 -8.45 5.08 -13.87
C ALA A 82 -9.01 6.20 -14.76
N PRO A 83 -8.27 6.67 -15.78
CA PRO A 83 -8.76 7.71 -16.68
C PRO A 83 -9.98 7.28 -17.51
N GLU A 84 -10.15 5.97 -17.74
CA GLU A 84 -11.30 5.42 -18.45
C GLU A 84 -12.57 5.30 -17.59
N ALA A 85 -12.43 5.33 -16.27
CA ALA A 85 -13.53 5.25 -15.31
C ALA A 85 -13.05 5.78 -13.95
N GLU A 86 -13.31 7.05 -13.69
CA GLU A 86 -12.68 7.80 -12.58
C GLU A 86 -12.89 7.20 -11.18
N ILE A 87 -13.87 6.30 -11.00
CA ILE A 87 -14.08 5.62 -9.73
C ILE A 87 -13.24 4.34 -9.56
N LEU A 88 -12.68 3.79 -10.63
CA LEU A 88 -11.83 2.61 -10.56
C LEU A 88 -10.41 3.00 -10.18
N VAL A 89 -9.68 2.09 -9.53
CA VAL A 89 -8.28 2.29 -9.15
C VAL A 89 -7.44 1.18 -9.75
N PHE A 90 -6.39 1.57 -10.47
CA PHE A 90 -5.35 0.68 -10.94
C PHE A 90 -4.21 0.65 -9.95
N VAL A 91 -3.60 -0.53 -9.81
CA VAL A 91 -2.50 -0.74 -8.88
C VAL A 91 -1.28 -1.29 -9.60
N ARG A 92 -0.11 -0.71 -9.31
CA ARG A 92 1.22 -1.23 -9.66
C ARG A 92 2.06 -1.32 -8.40
N ALA A 93 2.99 -2.27 -8.35
CA ALA A 93 3.89 -2.44 -7.22
C ALA A 93 5.34 -2.28 -7.64
N PHE A 94 6.17 -1.72 -6.76
CA PHE A 94 7.57 -1.43 -7.00
C PHE A 94 8.42 -1.80 -5.80
N ARG A 95 9.68 -2.15 -6.04
CA ARG A 95 10.69 -2.26 -5.00
C ARG A 95 11.14 -0.85 -4.58
N PRO A 96 11.08 -0.48 -3.30
CA PRO A 96 11.46 0.87 -2.86
C PRO A 96 12.94 1.20 -3.11
N ALA A 97 13.84 0.21 -3.08
CA ALA A 97 15.28 0.43 -3.22
C ALA A 97 15.68 0.96 -4.61
N ASP A 98 15.12 0.38 -5.67
CA ASP A 98 15.56 0.60 -7.05
C ASP A 98 14.41 1.02 -8.00
N GLY A 99 13.17 1.09 -7.51
CA GLY A 99 12.01 1.43 -8.33
C GLY A 99 11.59 0.33 -9.31
N THR A 100 12.16 -0.88 -9.24
CA THR A 100 11.81 -1.98 -10.15
C THR A 100 10.37 -2.42 -9.92
N GLU A 101 9.58 -2.52 -10.97
CA GLU A 101 8.22 -3.04 -10.90
C GLU A 101 8.20 -4.52 -10.47
N ILE A 102 7.25 -4.86 -9.59
CA ILE A 102 7.04 -6.20 -9.07
C ILE A 102 5.66 -6.70 -9.54
N PRO A 103 5.55 -7.90 -10.12
CA PRO A 103 4.26 -8.42 -10.55
C PRO A 103 3.35 -8.71 -9.35
N LEU A 104 2.08 -8.34 -9.49
CA LEU A 104 1.04 -8.65 -8.51
C LEU A 104 0.44 -10.05 -8.70
N ALA A 105 0.74 -10.76 -9.78
CA ALA A 105 0.27 -12.13 -9.99
C ALA A 105 0.69 -13.05 -8.82
N ARG A 106 -0.25 -13.86 -8.33
CA ARG A 106 -0.04 -14.82 -7.22
C ARG A 106 -0.38 -16.28 -7.59
N GLY A 107 -0.64 -16.55 -8.86
CA GLY A 107 -0.98 -17.88 -9.37
C GLY A 107 -2.47 -18.06 -9.63
N GLU A 108 -2.83 -19.13 -10.35
CA GLU A 108 -4.24 -19.50 -10.64
C GLU A 108 -5.07 -18.39 -11.33
N GLY A 109 -4.41 -17.44 -11.99
CA GLY A 109 -5.05 -16.29 -12.60
C GLY A 109 -5.42 -15.16 -11.62
N TYR A 110 -5.07 -15.29 -10.34
CA TYR A 110 -5.29 -14.26 -9.32
C TYR A 110 -4.11 -13.29 -9.22
N VAL A 111 -4.45 -12.04 -8.90
CA VAL A 111 -3.49 -10.98 -8.55
C VAL A 111 -3.70 -10.58 -7.09
N GLU A 112 -2.61 -10.20 -6.43
CA GLU A 112 -2.65 -9.60 -5.12
C GLU A 112 -3.33 -8.23 -5.20
N PHE A 113 -4.45 -8.10 -4.50
CA PHE A 113 -5.14 -6.83 -4.35
C PHE A 113 -4.44 -5.97 -3.28
N ALA A 114 -4.55 -6.36 -2.01
CA ALA A 114 -4.08 -5.56 -0.88
C ALA A 114 -3.89 -6.42 0.38
N CYS A 115 -2.99 -6.00 1.27
CA CYS A 115 -2.99 -6.37 2.68
C CYS A 115 -4.01 -5.52 3.46
N LEU A 116 -4.16 -5.76 4.77
CA LEU A 116 -5.18 -5.06 5.58
C LEU A 116 -4.97 -3.54 5.62
N ALA A 117 -3.74 -3.06 5.89
CA ALA A 117 -3.49 -1.62 5.93
C ALA A 117 -3.78 -0.94 4.58
N GLU A 118 -3.34 -1.56 3.48
CA GLU A 118 -3.63 -1.09 2.12
C GLU A 118 -5.15 -1.04 1.85
N ALA A 119 -5.90 -2.06 2.29
CA ALA A 119 -7.35 -2.10 2.09
C ALA A 119 -8.09 -1.03 2.91
N LEU A 120 -7.63 -0.72 4.13
CA LEU A 120 -8.19 0.35 4.96
C LEU A 120 -7.96 1.71 4.32
N ILE A 121 -6.71 2.00 3.95
CA ILE A 121 -6.34 3.26 3.26
C ILE A 121 -7.12 3.38 1.96
N ALA A 122 -7.16 2.32 1.15
CA ALA A 122 -7.89 2.33 -0.11
C ALA A 122 -9.39 2.60 0.11
N ALA A 123 -10.02 1.97 1.10
CA ALA A 123 -11.43 2.22 1.39
C ALA A 123 -11.72 3.69 1.74
N ASP A 124 -10.84 4.33 2.51
CA ASP A 124 -10.97 5.75 2.87
C ASP A 124 -10.72 6.67 1.67
N GLU A 125 -9.68 6.40 0.88
CA GLU A 125 -9.36 7.18 -0.32
C GLU A 125 -10.47 7.08 -1.37
N TYR A 126 -11.03 5.88 -1.58
CA TYR A 126 -12.18 5.69 -2.45
C TYR A 126 -13.39 6.51 -2.01
N ARG A 127 -13.68 6.55 -0.70
CA ARG A 127 -14.79 7.37 -0.15
C ARG A 127 -14.50 8.86 -0.32
N ALA A 128 -13.28 9.29 -0.02
CA ALA A 128 -12.87 10.68 -0.15
C ALA A 128 -12.96 11.15 -1.60
N TRP A 129 -12.48 10.35 -2.55
CA TRP A 129 -12.57 10.64 -3.97
C TRP A 129 -14.02 10.69 -4.47
N ALA A 130 -14.84 9.70 -4.10
CA ALA A 130 -16.24 9.65 -4.49
C ALA A 130 -17.06 10.85 -3.93
N ALA A 131 -16.66 11.40 -2.79
CA ALA A 131 -17.33 12.55 -2.17
C ALA A 131 -16.79 13.91 -2.66
N ALA A 132 -15.56 13.95 -3.17
CA ALA A 132 -14.89 15.17 -3.58
C ALA A 132 -15.52 15.77 -4.85
N LYS A 133 -15.58 17.10 -4.90
CA LYS A 133 -16.07 17.85 -6.07
C LYS A 133 -14.96 18.34 -6.99
N SER A 134 -13.71 18.22 -6.55
CA SER A 134 -12.50 18.54 -7.32
C SER A 134 -11.31 17.75 -6.77
N VAL A 135 -10.21 17.73 -7.52
CA VAL A 135 -8.95 17.11 -7.07
C VAL A 135 -8.44 17.80 -5.81
N GLU A 136 -8.51 19.13 -5.73
CA GLU A 136 -8.09 19.91 -4.56
C GLU A 136 -8.87 19.50 -3.31
N ALA A 137 -10.20 19.41 -3.41
CA ALA A 137 -11.04 18.96 -2.30
C ALA A 137 -10.72 17.52 -1.87
N TYR A 138 -10.37 16.64 -2.81
CA TYR A 138 -9.90 15.30 -2.48
C TYR A 138 -8.56 15.32 -1.73
N LEU A 139 -7.63 16.21 -2.12
CA LEU A 139 -6.30 16.30 -1.52
C LEU A 139 -6.30 16.85 -0.09
N ASP A 140 -7.35 17.57 0.30
CA ASP A 140 -7.54 18.05 1.68
C ASP A 140 -7.93 16.93 2.67
N SER A 141 -8.38 15.78 2.16
CA SER A 141 -8.73 14.60 2.97
C SER A 141 -7.56 13.63 3.07
N TRP A 142 -7.36 13.02 4.24
CA TRP A 142 -6.41 11.92 4.45
C TRP A 142 -7.09 10.80 5.22
N SER A 143 -6.68 9.55 4.98
CA SER A 143 -7.10 8.42 5.80
C SER A 143 -6.56 8.58 7.22
N ASP A 144 -7.45 8.49 8.21
CA ASP A 144 -7.14 8.57 9.65
C ASP A 144 -7.03 7.17 10.28
N TRP A 145 -6.58 6.19 9.49
CA TRP A 145 -6.37 4.83 9.98
C TRP A 145 -5.26 4.81 11.06
N ALA A 146 -5.44 4.00 12.10
CA ALA A 146 -4.56 4.02 13.27
C ALA A 146 -3.70 2.77 13.45
N ASP A 147 -4.28 1.58 13.34
CA ASP A 147 -3.59 0.30 13.50
C ASP A 147 -4.33 -0.81 12.77
N ALA A 148 -3.60 -1.81 12.30
CA ALA A 148 -4.15 -2.91 11.49
C ALA A 148 -3.64 -4.29 11.95
N PRO A 149 -3.98 -4.76 13.16
CA PRO A 149 -3.52 -6.04 13.67
C PRO A 149 -4.30 -7.23 13.05
N ILE A 150 -3.57 -8.24 12.62
CA ILE A 150 -4.14 -9.55 12.29
C ILE A 150 -4.10 -10.42 13.55
N VAL A 151 -5.25 -10.51 14.22
CA VAL A 151 -5.41 -11.25 15.48
C VAL A 151 -5.08 -12.74 15.34
N ASP A 152 -5.41 -13.33 14.19
CA ASP A 152 -5.19 -14.75 13.93
C ASP A 152 -4.63 -14.98 12.53
N HIS A 153 -3.37 -15.38 12.46
CA HIS A 153 -2.64 -15.61 11.21
C HIS A 153 -2.79 -17.05 10.67
N ALA A 154 -3.50 -17.93 11.39
CA ALA A 154 -3.60 -19.36 11.09
C ALA A 154 -5.02 -19.82 10.68
N LYS A 155 -6.02 -18.93 10.75
CA LYS A 155 -7.43 -19.26 10.45
C LYS A 155 -7.67 -19.98 9.12
N LEU A 156 -7.00 -19.58 8.04
CA LEU A 156 -7.17 -20.23 6.73
C LEU A 156 -6.62 -21.67 6.75
N ARG A 157 -5.48 -21.88 7.41
CA ARG A 157 -4.90 -23.22 7.58
C ARG A 157 -5.84 -24.10 8.39
N ARG A 158 -6.32 -23.63 9.54
CA ARG A 158 -7.24 -24.40 10.40
C ARG A 158 -8.54 -24.78 9.67
N TYR A 159 -9.04 -23.93 8.79
CA TYR A 159 -10.25 -24.22 8.02
C TYR A 159 -10.04 -25.37 7.01
N PHE A 160 -8.89 -25.38 6.31
CA PHE A 160 -8.62 -26.36 5.25
C PHE A 160 -7.83 -27.60 5.69
N ALA A 161 -7.22 -27.56 6.87
CA ALA A 161 -6.53 -28.68 7.52
C ALA A 161 -6.95 -28.78 9.00
N PRO A 162 -8.23 -29.09 9.30
CA PRO A 162 -8.67 -29.25 10.67
C PRO A 162 -8.04 -30.53 11.27
N GLY A 163 -7.21 -30.38 12.30
CA GLY A 163 -6.64 -31.50 13.07
C GLY A 163 -5.16 -31.83 12.81
N GLU A 164 -4.45 -31.04 12.01
CA GLU A 164 -2.98 -31.00 11.99
C GLU A 164 -2.41 -29.96 12.97
#